data_AF-A0A5E4LRE5-F1
#
_entry.id   AF-A0A5E4LRE5-F1
#
_cell.length_a   1.000
_cell.length_b   1.000
_cell.length_c   1.000
_cell.angle_alpha   90.00
_cell.angle_beta   90.00
_cell.angle_gamma   90.00
#
_symmetry.space_group_name_H-M   'P 1'
#
loop_
_entity.id
_entity.type
_entity.pdbx_description
1 polymer ?
#
loop_
_entity_poly.entity_id
_entity_poly.type
_entity_poly.pdbx_seq_one_letter_code
_entity_poly.pdbx_strand_id
1 'polypeptide(L)'
;MASLDALRSILRDEMLQVLATGFIALTLIGMQVAVDDFLVRALGAASGQDYADIGSAMGAASSRVSALADATAASLASMSDASVKIGDEASKGIFCNFLGTGFTLVNCSPLNAFRGSLTSAGFATSVALADTYAQMFILSLAQSFSFTFLIPLGIFLRCFKVSRQAGGALIAIGFGFYTVYPIVILATDSFLHGAVPHNPVAIPQPGTCDPAEADNQNALGAFRDYSNSLTDFNVVQPNAYYSIVRVLFMSILNLIITIGFIRTFAHIIGSEIDVSALARIS
;
A
#
# COMPACT_ATOMS: atom_id res chain seq x y z
N MET A 1 -38.85 -25.75 43.23
CA MET A 1 -39.61 -25.18 42.09
C MET A 1 -38.94 -23.96 41.47
N ALA A 2 -38.29 -23.07 42.22
CA ALA A 2 -37.60 -21.89 41.65
C ALA A 2 -36.46 -22.18 40.65
N SER A 3 -35.90 -23.40 40.60
CA SER A 3 -34.80 -23.75 39.68
C SER A 3 -35.24 -24.01 38.24
N LEU A 4 -36.49 -24.45 38.00
CA LEU A 4 -36.98 -24.78 36.66
C LEU A 4 -37.30 -23.53 35.83
N ASP A 5 -37.86 -22.49 36.47
CA ASP A 5 -38.19 -21.24 35.80
C ASP A 5 -36.93 -20.46 35.38
N ALA A 6 -35.89 -20.47 36.23
CA ALA A 6 -34.59 -19.90 35.91
C ALA A 6 -33.97 -20.59 34.67
N LEU A 7 -34.00 -21.93 34.63
CA LEU A 7 -33.44 -22.71 33.53
C LEU A 7 -34.18 -22.48 32.21
N ARG A 8 -35.51 -22.32 32.27
CA ARG A 8 -36.34 -21.99 31.11
C ARG A 8 -36.05 -20.59 30.55
N SER A 9 -35.79 -19.61 31.42
CA SER A 9 -35.43 -18.25 30.98
C SER A 9 -34.09 -18.23 30.25
N ILE A 10 -33.08 -18.92 30.79
CA ILE A 10 -31.76 -19.05 30.17
C ILE A 10 -31.86 -19.76 28.81
N LEU A 11 -32.58 -20.87 28.72
CA LEU A 11 -32.78 -21.59 27.45
C LEU A 11 -33.47 -20.74 26.38
N ARG A 12 -34.43 -19.89 26.78
CA ARG A 12 -35.14 -19.01 25.84
C ARG A 12 -34.23 -17.92 25.29
N ASP A 13 -33.37 -17.35 26.13
CA ASP A 13 -32.40 -16.32 25.73
C ASP A 13 -31.34 -16.90 24.77
N GLU A 14 -30.82 -18.09 25.08
CA GLU A 14 -29.83 -18.78 24.22
C GLU A 14 -30.44 -19.17 22.87
N MET A 15 -31.68 -19.67 22.84
CA MET A 15 -32.37 -20.02 21.60
C MET A 15 -32.60 -18.78 20.71
N LEU A 16 -33.00 -17.65 21.30
CA LEU A 16 -33.19 -16.39 20.57
C LEU A 16 -31.86 -15.89 20.00
N GLN A 17 -30.76 -16.07 20.73
CA GLN A 17 -29.41 -15.71 20.28
C GLN A 17 -28.92 -16.56 19.10
N VAL A 18 -29.17 -17.86 19.11
CA VAL A 18 -28.86 -18.75 17.98
C VAL A 18 -29.66 -18.34 16.75
N LEU A 19 -30.95 -18.06 16.90
CA LEU A 19 -31.82 -17.60 15.80
C LEU A 19 -31.31 -16.26 15.24
N ALA A 20 -30.98 -15.30 16.09
CA ALA A 20 -30.42 -14.02 15.68
C ALA A 20 -29.08 -14.18 14.94
N THR A 21 -28.23 -15.10 15.38
CA THR A 21 -26.94 -15.39 14.71
C THR A 21 -27.15 -16.05 13.35
N GLY A 22 -28.10 -16.99 13.24
CA GLY A 22 -28.49 -17.58 11.96
C GLY A 22 -29.05 -16.54 10.98
N PHE A 23 -29.86 -15.60 11.45
CA PHE A 23 -30.36 -14.49 10.64
C PHE A 23 -29.24 -13.58 10.13
N ILE A 24 -28.25 -13.26 10.98
CA ILE A 24 -27.08 -12.47 10.57
C ILE A 24 -26.26 -13.23 9.52
N ALA A 25 -26.02 -14.53 9.70
CA ALA A 25 -25.30 -15.33 8.72
C ALA A 25 -26.02 -15.36 7.36
N LEU A 26 -27.34 -15.50 7.35
CA LEU A 26 -28.14 -15.46 6.12
C LEU A 26 -28.08 -14.07 5.46
N THR A 27 -28.13 -13.01 6.26
CA THR A 27 -27.99 -11.62 5.77
C THR A 27 -26.60 -11.38 5.17
N LEU A 28 -25.54 -11.92 5.76
CA LEU A 28 -24.17 -11.83 5.24
C LEU A 28 -24.03 -12.52 3.88
N ILE A 29 -24.61 -13.72 3.74
CA ILE A 29 -24.62 -14.43 2.46
C ILE A 29 -25.40 -13.62 1.41
N GLY A 30 -26.57 -13.09 1.76
CA GLY A 30 -27.36 -12.24 0.87
C GLY A 30 -26.62 -10.97 0.45
N MET A 31 -25.92 -10.33 1.39
CA MET A 31 -25.09 -9.16 1.12
C MET A 31 -23.92 -9.49 0.19
N GLN A 32 -23.26 -10.64 0.38
CA GLN A 32 -22.17 -11.09 -0.48
C GLN A 32 -22.64 -11.29 -1.92
N VAL A 33 -23.77 -11.98 -2.12
CA VAL A 33 -24.38 -12.15 -3.45
C VAL A 33 -24.73 -10.80 -4.08
N ALA A 34 -25.30 -9.88 -3.30
CA ALA A 34 -25.61 -8.54 -3.80
C ALA A 34 -24.35 -7.74 -4.19
N VAL A 35 -23.25 -7.89 -3.45
CA VAL A 35 -21.97 -7.26 -3.78
C VAL A 35 -21.39 -7.85 -5.07
N ASP A 36 -21.43 -9.18 -5.23
CA ASP A 36 -20.94 -9.87 -6.42
C ASP A 36 -21.75 -9.49 -7.68
N ASP A 37 -23.08 -9.47 -7.59
CA ASP A 37 -23.94 -9.17 -8.75
C ASP A 37 -23.96 -7.69 -9.13
N PHE A 38 -23.98 -6.79 -8.15
CA PHE A 38 -24.13 -5.35 -8.41
C PHE A 38 -22.79 -4.63 -8.43
N LEU A 39 -22.04 -4.72 -7.33
CA LEU A 39 -20.91 -3.83 -7.10
C LEU A 39 -19.67 -4.26 -7.89
N VAL A 40 -19.35 -5.56 -7.86
CA VAL A 40 -18.20 -6.13 -8.58
C VAL A 40 -18.37 -5.96 -10.09
N ARG A 41 -19.58 -6.21 -10.62
CA ARG A 41 -19.88 -6.00 -12.05
C ARG A 41 -19.87 -4.53 -12.45
N ALA A 42 -20.45 -3.63 -11.64
CA ALA A 42 -20.43 -2.19 -11.93
C ALA A 42 -18.99 -1.65 -11.96
N LEU A 43 -18.17 -2.13 -11.03
CA LEU A 43 -16.76 -1.76 -10.94
C LEU A 43 -15.96 -2.35 -12.11
N GLY A 44 -16.24 -3.58 -12.53
CA GLY A 44 -15.66 -4.18 -13.73
C GLY A 44 -16.01 -3.41 -15.00
N ALA A 45 -17.27 -3.02 -15.17
CA ALA A 45 -17.69 -2.18 -16.28
C ALA A 45 -16.97 -0.82 -16.30
N ALA A 46 -16.73 -0.22 -15.13
CA ALA A 46 -15.98 1.03 -15.01
C ALA A 46 -14.49 0.88 -15.33
N SER A 47 -13.87 -0.26 -14.98
CA SER A 47 -12.46 -0.55 -15.25
C SER A 47 -12.22 -1.15 -16.65
N GLY A 48 -13.29 -1.48 -17.38
CA GLY A 48 -13.22 -2.19 -18.66
C GLY A 48 -12.80 -3.65 -18.53
N GLN A 49 -12.93 -4.26 -17.34
CA GLN A 49 -12.65 -5.67 -17.08
C GLN A 49 -13.90 -6.38 -16.58
N ASP A 50 -14.19 -7.57 -17.06
CA ASP A 50 -15.34 -8.34 -16.57
C ASP A 50 -14.93 -9.16 -15.33
N TYR A 51 -15.49 -8.81 -14.17
CA TYR A 51 -15.27 -9.53 -12.91
C TYR A 51 -16.50 -10.38 -12.61
N ALA A 52 -16.34 -11.70 -12.60
CA ALA A 52 -17.43 -12.65 -12.38
C ALA A 52 -17.88 -12.70 -10.91
N ASP A 53 -16.93 -12.57 -9.99
CA ASP A 53 -17.12 -12.66 -8.55
C ASP A 53 -16.03 -11.89 -7.77
N ILE A 54 -16.20 -11.75 -6.45
CA ILE A 54 -15.19 -11.16 -5.57
C ILE A 54 -13.82 -11.86 -5.64
N GLY A 55 -13.77 -13.15 -5.96
CA GLY A 55 -12.52 -13.90 -6.11
C GLY A 55 -11.69 -13.39 -7.29
N SER A 56 -12.33 -13.16 -8.43
CA SER A 56 -11.73 -12.56 -9.62
C SER A 56 -11.31 -11.10 -9.37
N ALA A 57 -12.12 -10.33 -8.63
CA ALA A 57 -11.78 -8.98 -8.21
C ALA A 57 -10.56 -8.96 -7.28
N MET A 58 -10.45 -9.91 -6.35
CA MET A 58 -9.29 -10.05 -5.47
C MET A 58 -8.02 -10.44 -6.25
N GLY A 59 -8.13 -11.34 -7.22
CA GLY A 59 -7.02 -11.67 -8.14
C GLY A 59 -6.57 -10.46 -8.95
N ALA A 60 -7.51 -9.68 -9.48
CA ALA A 60 -7.22 -8.43 -10.16
C ALA A 60 -6.52 -7.43 -9.23
N ALA A 61 -7.05 -7.20 -8.02
CA ALA A 61 -6.46 -6.30 -7.04
C ALA A 61 -5.01 -6.71 -6.71
N SER A 62 -4.77 -8.01 -6.47
CA SER A 62 -3.43 -8.53 -6.21
C SER A 62 -2.47 -8.28 -7.38
N SER A 63 -2.90 -8.52 -8.62
CA SER A 63 -2.08 -8.24 -9.82
C SER A 63 -1.76 -6.76 -10.01
N ARG A 64 -2.68 -5.86 -9.62
CA ARG A 64 -2.48 -4.41 -9.70
C ARG A 64 -1.47 -3.94 -8.66
N VAL A 65 -1.58 -4.42 -7.42
CA VAL A 65 -0.64 -4.09 -6.35
C VAL A 65 0.75 -4.68 -6.66
N SER A 66 0.84 -5.88 -7.23
CA SER A 66 2.13 -6.46 -7.62
C SER A 66 2.80 -5.66 -8.75
N ALA A 67 2.03 -5.26 -9.78
CA ALA A 67 2.55 -4.41 -10.84
C ALA A 67 3.04 -3.04 -10.31
N LEU A 68 2.34 -2.49 -9.31
CA LEU A 68 2.75 -1.27 -8.61
C LEU A 68 4.06 -1.46 -7.83
N ALA A 69 4.22 -2.61 -7.17
CA ALA A 69 5.45 -2.98 -6.47
C ALA A 69 6.63 -3.12 -7.45
N ASP A 70 6.45 -3.81 -8.58
CA ASP A 70 7.50 -4.00 -9.59
C ASP A 70 7.99 -2.67 -10.18
N ALA A 71 7.07 -1.77 -10.50
CA ALA A 71 7.41 -0.44 -11.00
C ALA A 71 8.11 0.43 -9.94
N THR A 72 7.66 0.36 -8.68
CA THR A 72 8.31 1.08 -7.57
C THR A 72 9.72 0.54 -7.31
N ALA A 73 9.90 -0.78 -7.37
CA ALA A 73 11.21 -1.43 -7.27
C ALA A 73 12.14 -1.03 -8.43
N ALA A 74 11.63 -0.93 -9.66
CA ALA A 74 12.40 -0.45 -10.80
C ALA A 74 12.85 1.02 -10.63
N SER A 75 11.98 1.89 -10.11
CA SER A 75 12.33 3.28 -9.79
C SER A 75 13.42 3.35 -8.71
N LEU A 76 13.29 2.56 -7.64
CA LEU A 76 14.30 2.47 -6.58
C LEU A 76 15.65 1.97 -7.10
N ALA A 77 15.64 0.93 -7.93
CA ALA A 77 16.85 0.39 -8.56
C ALA A 77 17.53 1.45 -9.44
N SER A 78 16.76 2.23 -10.20
CA SER A 78 17.28 3.31 -11.03
C SER A 78 17.89 4.45 -10.19
N MET A 79 17.27 4.84 -9.08
CA MET A 79 17.82 5.84 -8.17
C MET A 79 19.11 5.34 -7.50
N SER A 80 19.15 4.06 -7.10
CA SER A 80 20.32 3.43 -6.51
C SER A 80 21.49 3.37 -7.50
N ASP A 81 21.24 2.94 -8.73
CA ASP A 81 22.26 2.86 -9.80
C ASP A 81 22.82 4.26 -10.13
N ALA A 82 21.95 5.27 -10.27
CA ALA A 82 22.39 6.65 -10.47
C ALA A 82 23.23 7.16 -9.29
N SER A 83 22.84 6.86 -8.04
CA SER A 83 23.59 7.24 -6.83
C SER A 83 24.99 6.61 -6.78
N VAL A 84 25.12 5.33 -7.16
CA VAL A 84 26.41 4.64 -7.24
C VAL A 84 27.30 5.28 -8.30
N LYS A 85 26.79 5.48 -9.52
CA LYS A 85 27.55 6.09 -10.61
C LYS A 85 27.96 7.53 -10.33
N ILE A 86 27.11 8.32 -9.68
CA ILE A 86 27.49 9.66 -9.19
C ILE A 86 28.64 9.55 -8.20
N GLY A 87 28.61 8.58 -7.29
CA GLY A 87 29.70 8.33 -6.34
C GLY A 87 31.01 7.99 -7.05
N ASP A 88 30.95 7.09 -8.03
CA ASP A 88 32.11 6.68 -8.82
C ASP A 88 32.70 7.86 -9.61
N GLU A 89 31.86 8.62 -10.32
CA GLU A 89 32.29 9.79 -11.10
C GLU A 89 32.79 10.93 -10.21
N ALA A 90 32.14 11.19 -9.07
CA ALA A 90 32.56 12.23 -8.14
C ALA A 90 33.87 11.91 -7.40
N SER A 91 34.24 10.63 -7.32
CA SER A 91 35.48 10.18 -6.68
C SER A 91 36.72 10.35 -7.55
N LYS A 92 36.55 10.61 -8.85
CA LYS A 92 37.66 10.81 -9.78
C LYS A 92 38.39 12.12 -9.43
N GLY A 93 39.70 12.00 -9.27
CA GLY A 93 40.60 13.12 -9.01
C GLY A 93 41.99 12.84 -9.55
N ILE A 94 42.76 13.90 -9.74
CA ILE A 94 44.16 13.81 -10.18
C ILE A 94 45.06 14.36 -9.09
N PHE A 95 46.16 13.65 -8.87
CA PHE A 95 47.24 14.09 -8.02
C PHE A 95 48.37 14.65 -8.90
N CYS A 96 48.71 15.92 -8.72
CA CYS A 96 49.84 16.55 -9.38
C CYS A 96 50.93 16.81 -8.35
N ASN A 97 52.15 16.39 -8.65
CA ASN A 97 53.33 16.68 -7.85
C ASN A 97 54.18 17.72 -8.60
N PHE A 98 54.24 18.95 -8.08
CA PHE A 98 55.09 20.00 -8.61
C PHE A 98 56.20 20.30 -7.60
N LEU A 99 57.45 20.04 -8.00
CA LEU A 99 58.65 20.32 -7.20
C LEU A 99 58.61 19.74 -5.77
N GLY A 100 58.00 18.57 -5.57
CA GLY A 100 57.88 17.92 -4.26
C GLY A 100 56.69 18.39 -3.42
N THR A 101 55.89 19.34 -3.91
CA THR A 101 54.58 19.69 -3.34
C THR A 101 53.47 19.02 -4.13
N GLY A 102 52.68 18.18 -3.45
CA GLY A 102 51.54 17.49 -4.04
C GLY A 102 50.24 18.28 -3.83
N PHE A 103 49.44 18.42 -4.88
CA PHE A 103 48.06 18.90 -4.78
C PHE A 103 47.11 17.95 -5.50
N THR A 104 45.90 17.79 -4.96
CA THR A 104 44.83 16.98 -5.56
C THR A 104 43.77 17.89 -6.18
N LEU A 105 43.52 17.73 -7.47
CA LEU A 105 42.41 18.35 -8.17
C LEU A 105 41.23 17.37 -8.20
N VAL A 106 40.08 17.83 -7.72
CA VAL A 106 38.86 17.02 -7.60
C VAL A 106 37.71 17.71 -8.35
N ASN A 107 37.91 17.93 -9.65
CA ASN A 107 36.98 18.69 -10.50
C ASN A 107 35.58 18.05 -10.58
N CYS A 108 35.49 16.72 -10.40
CA CYS A 108 34.23 15.98 -10.42
C CYS A 108 33.47 16.00 -9.08
N SER A 109 34.08 16.53 -8.01
CA SER A 109 33.49 16.56 -6.66
C SER A 109 32.07 17.17 -6.56
N PRO A 110 31.69 18.21 -7.34
CA PRO A 110 30.35 18.78 -7.27
C PRO A 110 29.21 17.80 -7.53
N LEU A 111 29.43 16.73 -8.31
CA LEU A 111 28.41 15.69 -8.55
C LEU A 111 27.92 15.04 -7.25
N ASN A 112 28.77 14.98 -6.22
CA ASN A 112 28.40 14.41 -4.91
C ASN A 112 27.27 15.20 -4.21
N ALA A 113 26.99 16.46 -4.62
CA ALA A 113 25.88 17.24 -4.09
C ALA A 113 24.51 16.61 -4.39
N PHE A 114 24.36 15.91 -5.53
CA PHE A 114 23.09 15.27 -5.92
C PHE A 114 22.83 13.96 -5.20
N ARG A 115 23.88 13.33 -4.65
CA ARG A 115 23.77 12.05 -3.95
C ARG A 115 22.83 12.15 -2.74
N GLY A 116 22.85 13.27 -2.02
CA GLY A 116 21.96 13.52 -0.88
C GLY A 116 20.48 13.48 -1.28
N SER A 117 20.11 14.25 -2.32
CA SER A 117 18.74 14.30 -2.82
C SER A 117 18.26 12.95 -3.37
N LEU A 118 19.09 12.27 -4.16
CA LEU A 118 18.76 10.93 -4.69
C LEU A 118 18.61 9.90 -3.57
N THR A 119 19.45 9.95 -2.54
CA THR A 119 19.32 9.06 -1.38
C THR A 119 18.01 9.32 -0.62
N SER A 120 17.61 10.60 -0.47
CA SER A 120 16.34 10.94 0.16
C SER A 120 15.12 10.50 -0.66
N ALA A 121 15.17 10.64 -1.99
CA ALA A 121 14.14 10.14 -2.91
C ALA A 121 14.08 8.61 -2.89
N GLY A 122 15.25 7.95 -2.81
CA GLY A 122 15.36 6.50 -2.65
C GLY A 122 14.72 6.02 -1.35
N PHE A 123 14.89 6.74 -0.24
CA PHE A 123 14.22 6.41 1.02
C PHE A 123 12.69 6.56 0.92
N ALA A 124 12.18 7.63 0.30
CA ALA A 124 10.75 7.77 0.08
C ALA A 124 10.18 6.63 -0.78
N THR A 125 10.91 6.24 -1.82
CA THR A 125 10.52 5.14 -2.73
C THR A 125 10.63 3.77 -2.05
N SER A 126 11.58 3.56 -1.14
CA SER A 126 11.69 2.31 -0.38
C SER A 126 10.56 2.16 0.63
N VAL A 127 10.13 3.26 1.28
CA VAL A 127 8.92 3.27 2.13
C VAL A 127 7.68 2.95 1.31
N ALA A 128 7.54 3.54 0.13
CA ALA A 128 6.45 3.23 -0.79
C ALA A 128 6.46 1.74 -1.19
N LEU A 129 7.63 1.18 -1.50
CA LEU A 129 7.76 -0.25 -1.81
C LEU A 129 7.36 -1.14 -0.63
N ALA A 130 7.83 -0.83 0.58
CA ALA A 130 7.45 -1.57 1.80
C ALA A 130 5.93 -1.53 2.03
N ASP A 131 5.30 -0.39 1.78
CA ASP A 131 3.85 -0.21 1.88
C ASP A 131 3.08 -1.05 0.84
N THR A 132 3.55 -1.12 -0.42
CA THR A 132 2.95 -2.04 -1.42
C THR A 132 3.02 -3.51 -1.00
N TYR A 133 4.16 -3.95 -0.44
CA TYR A 133 4.27 -5.31 0.08
C TYR A 133 3.36 -5.56 1.28
N ALA A 134 3.16 -4.56 2.15
CA ALA A 134 2.20 -4.65 3.23
C ALA A 134 0.77 -4.82 2.70
N GLN A 135 0.38 -4.10 1.64
CA GLN A 135 -0.92 -4.30 0.99
C GLN A 135 -1.08 -5.70 0.40
N MET A 136 -0.06 -6.23 -0.27
CA MET A 136 -0.08 -7.61 -0.79
C MET A 136 -0.22 -8.63 0.33
N PHE A 137 0.49 -8.42 1.44
CA PHE A 137 0.38 -9.26 2.62
C PHE A 137 -1.04 -9.24 3.18
N ILE A 138 -1.67 -8.05 3.31
CA ILE A 138 -3.05 -7.93 3.77
C ILE A 138 -4.02 -8.64 2.81
N LEU A 139 -3.85 -8.53 1.49
CA LEU A 139 -4.67 -9.25 0.51
C LEU A 139 -4.55 -10.77 0.65
N SER A 140 -3.32 -11.29 0.75
CA SER A 140 -3.09 -12.73 0.91
C SER A 140 -3.62 -13.28 2.24
N LEU A 141 -3.51 -12.49 3.32
CA LEU A 141 -4.10 -12.81 4.61
C LEU A 141 -5.63 -12.80 4.52
N ALA A 142 -6.21 -11.79 3.88
CA ALA A 142 -7.65 -11.67 3.68
C ALA A 142 -8.22 -12.87 2.91
N GLN A 143 -7.53 -13.30 1.84
CA GLN A 143 -7.94 -14.45 1.03
C GLN A 143 -7.91 -15.77 1.82
N SER A 144 -6.84 -15.99 2.60
CA SER A 144 -6.60 -17.28 3.25
C SER A 144 -7.34 -17.42 4.59
N PHE A 145 -7.39 -16.35 5.39
CA PHE A 145 -7.86 -16.39 6.78
C PHE A 145 -9.31 -15.92 6.97
N SER A 146 -9.85 -15.04 6.13
CA SER A 146 -11.14 -14.40 6.43
C SER A 146 -12.31 -15.38 6.44
N PHE A 147 -12.48 -16.17 5.38
CA PHE A 147 -13.59 -17.13 5.27
C PHE A 147 -13.32 -18.43 5.99
N THR A 148 -12.07 -18.88 6.01
CA THR A 148 -11.69 -20.15 6.62
C THR A 148 -11.69 -20.07 8.15
N PHE A 149 -11.26 -18.94 8.70
CA PHE A 149 -10.99 -18.83 10.14
C PHE A 149 -11.78 -17.69 10.81
N LEU A 150 -11.67 -16.45 10.35
CA LEU A 150 -12.22 -15.29 11.05
C LEU A 150 -13.75 -15.32 11.14
N ILE A 151 -14.45 -15.60 10.03
CA ILE A 151 -15.91 -15.62 10.01
C ILE A 151 -16.49 -16.80 10.83
N PRO A 152 -16.04 -18.06 10.65
CA PRO A 152 -16.51 -19.18 11.46
C PRO A 152 -16.22 -19.00 12.95
N LEU A 153 -15.02 -18.52 13.30
CA LEU A 153 -14.66 -18.22 14.68
C LEU A 153 -15.52 -17.09 15.25
N GLY A 154 -15.78 -16.04 14.46
CA GLY A 154 -16.64 -14.93 14.86
C GLY A 154 -18.08 -15.37 15.12
N ILE A 155 -18.63 -16.25 14.28
CA ILE A 155 -19.95 -16.87 14.48
C ILE A 155 -19.95 -17.72 15.75
N PHE A 156 -18.91 -18.55 15.96
CA PHE A 156 -18.77 -19.38 17.15
C PHE A 156 -18.69 -18.56 18.43
N LEU A 157 -17.86 -17.51 18.48
CA LEU A 157 -17.76 -16.62 19.64
C LEU A 157 -19.06 -15.86 19.89
N ARG A 158 -19.84 -15.59 18.84
CA ARG A 158 -21.15 -14.96 18.98
C ARG A 158 -22.17 -15.85 19.69
N CYS A 159 -21.96 -17.16 19.77
CA CYS A 159 -22.82 -18.06 20.54
C CYS A 159 -22.67 -17.90 22.06
N PHE A 160 -21.59 -17.29 22.56
CA PHE A 160 -21.39 -17.10 24.00
C PHE A 160 -21.69 -15.67 24.42
N LYS A 161 -22.42 -15.51 25.53
CA LYS A 161 -22.80 -14.19 26.08
C LYS A 161 -21.59 -13.28 26.35
N VAL A 162 -20.49 -13.85 26.85
CA VAL A 162 -19.27 -13.09 27.23
C VAL A 162 -18.45 -12.64 26.02
N SER A 163 -18.34 -13.47 24.96
CA SER A 163 -17.53 -13.15 23.77
C SER A 163 -18.35 -12.65 22.58
N ARG A 164 -19.64 -12.34 22.78
CA ARG A 164 -20.54 -11.85 21.72
C ARG A 164 -20.04 -10.62 20.97
N GLN A 165 -19.49 -9.65 21.70
CA GLN A 165 -18.92 -8.43 21.11
C GLN A 165 -17.68 -8.74 20.27
N ALA A 166 -16.79 -9.60 20.77
CA ALA A 166 -15.61 -10.05 20.04
C ALA A 166 -16.00 -10.82 18.77
N GLY A 167 -17.04 -11.67 18.84
CA GLY A 167 -17.56 -12.39 17.67
C GLY A 167 -18.06 -11.45 16.57
N GLY A 168 -18.81 -10.40 16.95
CA GLY A 168 -19.26 -9.36 15.99
C GLY A 168 -18.10 -8.61 15.33
N ALA A 169 -17.07 -8.27 16.12
CA ALA A 169 -15.86 -7.64 15.63
C ALA A 169 -15.11 -8.52 14.61
N LEU A 170 -14.92 -9.81 14.92
CA LEU A 170 -14.23 -10.75 14.02
C LEU A 170 -14.98 -10.96 12.71
N ILE A 171 -16.31 -11.06 12.75
CA ILE A 171 -17.14 -11.12 11.55
C ILE A 171 -16.93 -9.86 10.70
N ALA A 172 -16.95 -8.68 11.33
CA ALA A 172 -16.79 -7.43 10.62
C ALA A 172 -15.40 -7.26 9.99
N ILE A 173 -14.35 -7.65 10.71
CA ILE A 173 -12.97 -7.64 10.21
C ILE A 173 -12.82 -8.61 9.03
N GLY A 174 -13.28 -9.85 9.17
CA GLY A 174 -13.20 -10.84 8.10
C GLY A 174 -13.96 -10.42 6.85
N PHE A 175 -15.19 -9.92 7.02
CA PHE A 175 -16.00 -9.45 5.90
C PHE A 175 -15.44 -8.18 5.26
N GLY A 176 -14.97 -7.22 6.06
CA GLY A 176 -14.38 -5.97 5.55
C GLY A 176 -13.10 -6.19 4.76
N PHE A 177 -12.16 -7.00 5.26
CA PHE A 177 -10.93 -7.27 4.53
C PHE A 177 -11.12 -8.17 3.31
N TYR A 178 -12.06 -9.11 3.35
CA TYR A 178 -12.30 -9.96 2.19
C TYR A 178 -13.08 -9.24 1.09
N THR A 179 -14.14 -8.54 1.44
CA THR A 179 -15.07 -7.96 0.46
C THR A 179 -14.69 -6.51 0.15
N VAL A 180 -14.55 -5.65 1.16
CA VAL A 180 -14.41 -4.21 0.95
C VAL A 180 -13.01 -3.82 0.51
N TYR A 181 -11.96 -4.38 1.14
CA TYR A 181 -10.58 -4.01 0.83
C TYR A 181 -10.18 -4.18 -0.66
N PRO A 182 -10.39 -5.34 -1.33
CA PRO A 182 -10.03 -5.48 -2.75
C PRO A 182 -10.87 -4.57 -3.65
N ILE A 183 -12.15 -4.36 -3.33
CA ILE A 183 -13.04 -3.46 -4.07
C ILE A 183 -12.52 -2.02 -4.00
N VAL A 184 -12.11 -1.57 -2.81
CA VAL A 184 -11.58 -0.22 -2.62
C VAL A 184 -10.26 -0.03 -3.36
N ILE A 185 -9.37 -1.03 -3.38
CA ILE A 185 -8.14 -1.02 -4.20
C ILE A 185 -8.47 -0.82 -5.68
N LEU A 186 -9.41 -1.59 -6.23
CA LEU A 186 -9.75 -1.47 -7.65
C LEU A 186 -10.47 -0.15 -7.96
N ALA A 187 -11.32 0.32 -7.04
CA ALA A 187 -12.00 1.61 -7.18
C ALA A 187 -10.98 2.75 -7.21
N THR A 188 -10.03 2.77 -6.27
CA THR A 188 -8.99 3.81 -6.20
C THR A 188 -8.04 3.77 -7.39
N ASP A 189 -7.66 2.59 -7.87
CA ASP A 189 -6.88 2.47 -9.10
C ASP A 189 -7.66 3.01 -10.32
N SER A 190 -8.97 2.76 -10.39
CA SER A 190 -9.84 3.29 -11.45
C SER A 190 -9.98 4.81 -11.38
N PHE A 191 -10.06 5.40 -10.18
CA PHE A 191 -10.08 6.85 -9.99
C PHE A 191 -8.76 7.51 -10.44
N LEU A 192 -7.63 6.81 -10.29
CA LEU A 192 -6.31 7.34 -10.62
C LEU A 192 -5.90 7.09 -12.09
N HIS A 193 -6.54 6.16 -12.81
CA HIS A 193 -6.20 5.83 -14.20
C HIS A 193 -6.35 7.01 -15.19
N GLY A 194 -7.15 8.03 -14.85
CA GLY A 194 -7.30 9.27 -15.65
C GLY A 194 -6.29 10.38 -15.33
N ALA A 195 -5.55 10.25 -14.22
CA ALA A 195 -4.58 11.25 -13.79
C ALA A 195 -3.18 10.85 -14.31
N VAL A 196 -2.84 11.39 -15.49
CA VAL A 196 -1.53 11.39 -16.18
C VAL A 196 -0.66 10.14 -15.90
N PRO A 197 -0.80 9.05 -16.69
CA PRO A 197 0.02 7.87 -16.55
C PRO A 197 1.37 8.10 -17.24
N HIS A 198 2.39 8.45 -16.48
CA HIS A 198 3.76 8.19 -16.89
C HIS A 198 4.27 7.13 -15.94
N ASN A 199 4.65 5.97 -16.49
CA ASN A 199 5.44 5.01 -15.76
C ASN A 199 6.66 5.72 -15.15
N PRO A 200 7.16 5.28 -13.99
CA PRO A 200 8.36 5.87 -13.42
C PRO A 200 9.45 5.91 -14.49
N VAL A 201 9.99 7.10 -14.71
CA VAL A 201 11.03 7.33 -15.71
C VAL A 201 12.37 7.01 -15.05
N ALA A 202 13.20 6.22 -15.73
CA ALA A 202 14.55 5.94 -15.26
C ALA A 202 15.30 7.25 -15.04
N ILE A 203 15.96 7.36 -13.89
CA ILE A 203 16.80 8.51 -13.55
C ILE A 203 17.93 8.58 -14.59
N PRO A 204 18.15 9.74 -15.23
CA PRO A 204 19.25 9.92 -16.16
C PRO A 204 20.57 9.61 -15.46
N GLN A 205 21.47 8.97 -16.20
CA GLN A 205 22.78 8.61 -15.69
C GLN A 205 23.72 9.82 -15.77
N PRO A 206 24.60 10.03 -14.78
CA PRO A 206 25.63 11.04 -14.92
C PRO A 206 26.52 10.69 -16.12
N GLY A 207 26.89 11.70 -16.92
CA GLY A 207 27.91 11.54 -17.95
C GLY A 207 29.27 11.19 -17.34
N THR A 208 30.24 10.83 -18.18
CA THR A 208 31.61 10.59 -17.72
C THR A 208 32.30 11.91 -17.42
N CYS A 209 32.82 12.07 -16.20
CA CYS A 209 33.66 13.19 -15.81
C CYS A 209 35.14 12.83 -16.05
N ASP A 210 35.84 13.64 -16.85
CA ASP A 210 37.29 13.54 -17.00
C ASP A 210 37.97 14.44 -15.95
N PRO A 211 38.68 13.87 -14.96
CA PRO A 211 39.36 14.68 -13.96
C PRO A 211 40.57 15.46 -14.53
N ALA A 212 41.04 15.12 -15.74
CA ALA A 212 42.13 15.81 -16.45
C ALA A 212 41.66 17.02 -17.25
N GLU A 213 40.35 17.19 -17.41
CA GLU A 213 39.78 18.33 -18.11
C GLU A 213 40.14 19.62 -17.35
N ALA A 214 41.02 20.40 -17.94
CA ALA A 214 41.46 21.68 -17.40
C ALA A 214 40.47 22.81 -17.67
N ASP A 215 39.55 22.62 -18.63
CA ASP A 215 38.50 23.59 -18.91
C ASP A 215 37.35 23.43 -17.92
N ASN A 216 37.33 24.34 -16.94
CA ASN A 216 36.25 24.45 -15.97
C ASN A 216 34.87 24.60 -16.64
N GLN A 217 34.78 25.20 -17.85
CA GLN A 217 33.50 25.37 -18.52
C GLN A 217 32.91 24.03 -19.00
N ASN A 218 33.74 23.12 -19.51
CA ASN A 218 33.28 21.79 -19.94
C ASN A 218 32.82 20.95 -18.75
N ALA A 219 33.59 20.95 -17.66
CA ALA A 219 33.22 20.26 -16.42
C ALA A 219 31.93 20.82 -15.78
N LEU A 220 31.79 22.15 -15.75
CA LEU A 220 30.57 22.82 -15.27
C LEU A 220 29.37 22.59 -16.19
N GLY A 221 29.60 22.50 -17.50
CA GLY A 221 28.56 22.18 -18.49
C GLY A 221 27.94 20.81 -18.22
N ALA A 222 28.77 19.78 -18.08
CA ALA A 222 28.30 18.43 -17.77
C ALA A 222 27.51 18.36 -16.44
N PHE A 223 27.97 19.08 -15.41
CA PHE A 223 27.25 19.21 -14.14
C PHE A 223 25.89 19.91 -14.32
N ARG A 224 25.85 21.00 -15.08
CA ARG A 224 24.63 21.78 -15.34
C ARG A 224 23.63 20.96 -16.15
N ASP A 225 24.07 20.23 -17.16
CA ASP A 225 23.22 19.38 -17.98
C ASP A 225 22.63 18.23 -17.15
N TYR A 226 23.46 17.61 -16.31
CA TYR A 226 22.98 16.60 -15.37
C TYR A 226 21.97 17.19 -14.38
N SER A 227 22.26 18.35 -13.79
CA SER A 227 21.35 19.09 -12.92
C SER A 227 20.02 19.39 -13.60
N ASN A 228 20.05 19.84 -14.86
CA ASN A 228 18.85 20.14 -15.64
C ASN A 228 18.02 18.88 -15.89
N SER A 229 18.67 17.73 -16.16
CA SER A 229 17.98 16.46 -16.36
C SER A 229 17.36 15.90 -15.07
N LEU A 230 18.00 16.09 -13.91
CA LEU A 230 17.44 15.70 -12.62
C LEU A 230 16.30 16.61 -12.17
N THR A 231 16.30 17.87 -12.60
CA THR A 231 15.24 18.85 -12.29
C THR A 231 14.16 18.93 -13.37
N ASP A 232 14.28 18.13 -14.43
CA ASP A 232 13.27 18.06 -15.48
C ASP A 232 11.96 17.55 -14.87
N PHE A 233 10.89 18.33 -15.10
CA PHE A 233 9.53 17.96 -14.72
C PHE A 233 9.15 16.59 -15.28
N ASN A 234 9.64 16.21 -16.46
CA ASN A 234 9.39 14.91 -17.07
C ASN A 234 10.00 13.72 -16.30
N VAL A 235 10.96 13.96 -15.41
CA VAL A 235 11.58 12.92 -14.58
C VAL A 235 11.05 12.99 -13.15
N VAL A 236 10.98 14.19 -12.57
CA VAL A 236 10.59 14.37 -11.16
C VAL A 236 9.10 14.14 -10.96
N GLN A 237 8.24 14.74 -11.81
CA GLN A 237 6.79 14.66 -11.66
C GLN A 237 6.27 13.21 -11.69
N PRO A 238 6.63 12.35 -12.68
CA PRO A 238 6.10 10.99 -12.70
C PRO A 238 6.61 10.13 -11.55
N ASN A 239 7.89 10.23 -11.19
CA ASN A 239 8.43 9.46 -10.07
C ASN A 239 7.81 9.89 -8.73
N ALA A 240 7.64 11.20 -8.50
CA ALA A 240 6.98 11.72 -7.30
C ALA A 240 5.50 11.35 -7.25
N TYR A 241 4.78 11.48 -8.38
CA TYR A 241 3.37 11.11 -8.49
C TYR A 241 3.19 9.61 -8.21
N TYR A 242 4.04 8.75 -8.80
CA TYR A 242 3.95 7.31 -8.62
C TYR A 242 4.19 6.91 -7.16
N SER A 243 5.30 7.32 -6.56
CA SER A 243 5.64 6.89 -5.19
C SER A 243 4.76 7.54 -4.13
N ILE A 244 4.42 8.83 -4.25
CA ILE A 244 3.69 9.55 -3.19
C ILE A 244 2.18 9.41 -3.37
N VAL A 245 1.67 9.69 -4.57
CA VAL A 245 0.22 9.75 -4.81
C VAL A 245 -0.32 8.36 -5.10
N ARG A 246 0.31 7.61 -6.01
CA ARG A 246 -0.25 6.32 -6.42
C ARG A 246 -0.01 5.21 -5.39
N VAL A 247 1.13 5.19 -4.71
CA VAL A 247 1.43 4.17 -3.71
C VAL A 247 0.94 4.59 -2.32
N LEU A 248 1.56 5.60 -1.71
CA LEU A 248 1.33 5.94 -0.30
C LEU A 248 -0.09 6.44 -0.05
N PHE A 249 -0.56 7.39 -0.86
CA PHE A 249 -1.90 7.95 -0.66
C PHE A 249 -3.01 6.92 -0.93
N MET A 250 -2.85 6.09 -1.98
CA MET A 250 -3.77 4.98 -2.25
C MET A 250 -3.84 3.99 -1.07
N SER A 251 -2.69 3.63 -0.49
CA SER A 251 -2.64 2.74 0.68
C SER A 251 -3.41 3.27 1.87
N ILE A 252 -3.12 4.51 2.23
CA ILE A 252 -3.75 5.19 3.36
C ILE A 252 -5.26 5.28 3.14
N LEU A 253 -5.69 5.68 1.93
CA LEU A 253 -7.10 5.81 1.61
C LEU A 253 -7.81 4.44 1.65
N ASN A 254 -7.20 3.39 1.07
CA ASN A 254 -7.74 2.04 1.09
C ASN A 254 -7.93 1.51 2.51
N LEU A 255 -6.94 1.72 3.39
CA LEU A 255 -7.01 1.33 4.79
C LEU A 255 -8.06 2.14 5.56
N ILE A 256 -8.11 3.47 5.38
CA ILE A 256 -9.07 4.33 6.07
C ILE A 256 -10.51 3.92 5.72
N ILE A 257 -10.82 3.74 4.43
CA ILE A 257 -12.16 3.34 4.00
C ILE A 257 -12.51 1.96 4.55
N THR A 258 -11.58 1.01 4.48
CA THR A 258 -11.81 -0.37 4.95
C THR A 258 -12.02 -0.42 6.46
N ILE A 259 -11.19 0.27 7.24
CA ILE A 259 -11.33 0.36 8.70
C ILE A 259 -12.62 1.10 9.08
N GLY A 260 -12.96 2.17 8.36
CA GLY A 260 -14.21 2.91 8.54
C GLY A 260 -15.45 2.03 8.30
N PHE A 261 -15.41 1.20 7.25
CA PHE A 261 -16.43 0.21 6.98
C PHE A 261 -16.50 -0.84 8.10
N ILE A 262 -15.37 -1.46 8.48
CA ILE A 262 -15.32 -2.47 9.55
C ILE A 262 -15.93 -1.93 10.83
N ARG A 263 -15.60 -0.68 11.21
CA ARG A 263 -16.15 -0.04 12.42
C ARG A 263 -17.67 0.14 12.34
N THR A 264 -18.15 0.67 11.22
CA THR A 264 -19.59 0.91 11.01
C THR A 264 -20.36 -0.40 10.99
N PHE A 265 -19.80 -1.42 10.34
CA PHE A 265 -20.38 -2.74 10.21
C PHE A 265 -20.39 -3.52 11.53
N ALA A 266 -19.31 -3.42 12.32
CA ALA A 266 -19.25 -3.96 13.68
C ALA A 266 -20.36 -3.38 14.57
N HIS A 267 -20.63 -2.07 14.47
CA HIS A 267 -21.71 -1.44 15.21
C HIS A 267 -23.09 -1.96 14.79
N ILE A 268 -23.34 -2.17 13.48
CA ILE A 268 -24.59 -2.75 12.97
C ILE A 268 -24.81 -4.17 13.51
N ILE A 269 -23.73 -4.95 13.63
CA ILE A 269 -23.77 -6.31 14.18
C ILE A 269 -23.96 -6.31 15.72
N GLY A 270 -24.05 -5.13 16.36
CA GLY A 270 -24.24 -4.99 17.80
C GLY A 270 -22.99 -5.32 18.60
N SER A 271 -21.80 -5.20 17.99
CA SER A 271 -20.57 -5.05 18.73
C SER A 271 -20.24 -3.57 18.83
N GLU A 272 -20.56 -2.97 19.97
CA GLU A 272 -19.90 -1.75 20.40
C GLU A 272 -18.48 -2.14 20.79
N ILE A 273 -17.55 -2.10 19.83
CA ILE A 273 -16.14 -2.13 20.16
C ILE A 273 -15.85 -0.78 20.78
N ASP A 274 -15.65 -0.74 22.09
CA ASP A 274 -15.22 0.48 22.76
C ASP A 274 -13.75 0.71 22.39
N VAL A 275 -13.52 1.32 21.22
CA VAL A 275 -12.18 1.60 20.68
C VAL A 275 -11.37 2.46 21.66
N SER A 276 -12.07 3.21 22.52
CA SER A 276 -11.48 3.96 23.62
C SER A 276 -10.72 3.07 24.63
N ALA A 277 -11.13 1.80 24.81
CA ALA A 277 -10.43 0.84 25.64
C ALA A 277 -9.17 0.28 24.96
N LEU A 278 -9.20 0.08 23.64
CA LEU A 278 -8.03 -0.35 22.86
C LEU A 278 -6.96 0.77 22.76
N ALA A 279 -7.39 2.02 22.58
CA ALA A 279 -6.49 3.18 22.53
C ALA A 279 -5.84 3.52 23.88
N ARG A 280 -6.35 2.97 25.01
CA ARG A 280 -5.72 3.11 26.34
C ARG A 280 -4.62 2.09 26.61
N ILE A 281 -4.44 1.09 25.73
CA ILE A 281 -3.44 0.03 25.89
C ILE A 281 -2.17 0.30 25.07
N SER A 282 -2.21 1.26 24.13
CA SER A 282 -1.04 1.83 23.45
C SER A 282 -0.54 3.08 24.18
#